data_AF-A0A939HRD6-F1
#
_entry.id   AF-A0A939HRD6-F1
#
_cell.length_a   1.000
_cell.length_b   1.000
_cell.length_c   1.000
_cell.angle_alpha   90.00
_cell.angle_beta   90.00
_cell.angle_gamma   90.00
#
_symmetry.space_group_name_H-M   'P 1'
#
loop_
_entity.id
_entity.type
_entity.pdbx_description
1 polymer ?
#
loop_
_entity_poly.entity_id
_entity_poly.type
_entity_poly.pdbx_seq_one_letter_code
_entity_poly.pdbx_strand_id
1 'polypeptide(L)'
;MAFSIIPTQPGATFRYQQESTYFVGRSEWKTEVSNDVWLRQLPRGGTLRFTATVNLLWAPRANLTGGRGWIFQRANRDLEGSFEITTYYACGFREPCGGQTGVGPDIDFLTTGVGAVFGLKYHPVGSDPTPENNNLHWIQVVSSNRTRLSFVDNGKNFEDPYYDTGVSVAGKDFFSDRPYFFSRSSPVTSNFFTADLYLVEEVASPKASVRQVIVYNGIQWGWRSNQLQR
;
A
#
# COMPACT_ATOMS: atom_id res chain seq x y z
N MET A 1 13.89 11.28 17.41
CA MET A 1 14.48 11.34 16.05
C MET A 1 13.35 11.60 15.04
N ALA A 2 13.64 11.98 13.80
CA ALA A 2 12.59 12.17 12.79
C ALA A 2 12.36 10.87 12.01
N PHE A 3 11.10 10.53 11.71
CA PHE A 3 10.73 9.41 10.85
C PHE A 3 11.56 9.37 9.58
N SER A 4 11.98 8.17 9.17
CA SER A 4 12.78 7.97 7.95
C SER A 4 12.28 6.80 7.09
N ILE A 5 12.68 6.82 5.81
CA ILE A 5 12.48 5.71 4.88
C ILE A 5 13.86 5.17 4.51
N ILE A 6 14.03 3.85 4.60
CA ILE A 6 15.29 3.15 4.34
C ILE A 6 15.13 2.24 3.12
N PRO A 7 16.09 2.20 2.16
CA PRO A 7 17.20 3.14 2.02
C PRO A 7 16.70 4.55 1.73
N THR A 8 17.59 5.56 1.84
CA THR A 8 17.29 6.87 1.26
C THR A 8 17.05 6.67 -0.23
N GLN A 9 15.82 6.97 -0.62
CA GLN A 9 15.25 6.53 -1.87
C GLN A 9 15.89 7.24 -3.08
N PRO A 10 15.96 6.59 -4.27
CA PRO A 10 15.24 5.38 -4.66
C PRO A 10 15.94 4.08 -4.26
N GLY A 11 15.17 3.05 -3.94
CA GLY A 11 15.72 1.72 -3.74
C GLY A 11 14.89 0.81 -2.82
N ALA A 12 15.46 -0.36 -2.59
CA ALA A 12 15.00 -1.31 -1.59
C ALA A 12 16.24 -2.03 -1.03
N THR A 13 16.20 -2.46 0.23
CA THR A 13 17.36 -3.07 0.90
C THR A 13 17.66 -4.48 0.43
N PHE A 14 16.67 -5.20 -0.09
CA PHE A 14 16.83 -6.58 -0.56
C PHE A 14 16.71 -6.69 -2.09
N ARG A 15 15.59 -6.28 -2.68
CA ARG A 15 15.40 -6.38 -4.14
C ARG A 15 14.76 -5.13 -4.72
N TYR A 16 15.52 -4.46 -5.59
CA TYR A 16 15.09 -3.27 -6.29
C TYR A 16 15.20 -3.44 -7.81
N GLN A 17 14.16 -3.06 -8.54
CA GLN A 17 14.20 -2.91 -9.99
C GLN A 17 13.32 -1.73 -10.36
N GLN A 18 13.94 -0.61 -10.69
CA GLN A 18 13.22 0.63 -11.00
C GLN A 18 12.27 0.44 -12.18
N GLU A 19 12.71 -0.29 -13.19
CA GLU A 19 11.96 -0.44 -14.44
C GLU A 19 12.09 -1.84 -15.03
N SER A 20 11.07 -2.21 -15.79
CA SER A 20 11.04 -3.42 -16.61
C SER A 20 10.54 -3.04 -18.00
N THR A 21 11.36 -3.30 -19.03
CA THR A 21 11.00 -3.08 -20.43
C THR A 21 10.56 -4.39 -21.07
N TYR A 22 9.51 -4.32 -21.89
CA TYR A 22 8.93 -5.49 -22.52
C TYR A 22 8.32 -5.14 -23.88
N PHE A 23 8.12 -6.14 -24.72
CA PHE A 23 7.53 -5.97 -26.04
C PHE A 23 6.10 -6.53 -26.11
N VAL A 24 5.23 -5.78 -26.77
CA VAL A 24 3.90 -6.23 -27.19
C VAL A 24 3.78 -6.03 -28.69
N GLY A 25 3.88 -7.13 -29.45
CA GLY A 25 4.05 -7.05 -30.90
C GLY A 25 5.39 -6.37 -31.25
N ARG A 26 5.33 -5.26 -31.98
CA ARG A 26 6.52 -4.45 -32.34
C ARG A 26 6.73 -3.25 -31.43
N SER A 27 5.79 -2.97 -30.53
CA SER A 27 5.87 -1.84 -29.63
C SER A 27 6.66 -2.21 -28.39
N GLU A 28 7.58 -1.33 -28.02
CA GLU A 28 8.29 -1.39 -26.76
C GLU A 28 7.50 -0.66 -25.67
N TRP A 29 7.49 -1.23 -24.48
CA TRP A 29 6.77 -0.76 -23.32
C TRP A 29 7.66 -0.80 -22.10
N LYS A 30 7.26 -0.07 -21.07
CA LYS A 30 7.95 -0.02 -19.78
C LYS A 30 6.97 -0.01 -18.63
N THR A 31 7.29 -0.74 -17.58
CA THR A 31 6.73 -0.56 -16.22
C THR A 31 7.78 0.09 -15.35
N GLU A 32 7.42 1.05 -14.49
CA GLU A 32 8.37 1.74 -13.62
C GLU A 32 7.82 2.07 -12.22
N VAL A 33 8.75 2.06 -11.25
CA VAL A 33 8.60 2.42 -9.83
C VAL A 33 9.66 3.48 -9.46
N SER A 34 9.27 4.75 -9.35
CA SER A 34 10.19 5.87 -9.05
C SER A 34 9.66 6.73 -7.90
N ASN A 35 10.55 7.31 -7.09
CA ASN A 35 10.15 8.17 -5.96
C ASN A 35 9.56 9.50 -6.41
N ASP A 36 10.08 10.05 -7.50
CA ASP A 36 9.66 11.36 -7.97
C ASP A 36 8.16 11.36 -8.30
N VAL A 37 7.64 10.18 -8.66
CA VAL A 37 6.24 9.98 -9.02
C VAL A 37 5.48 9.32 -7.88
N TRP A 38 6.05 8.34 -7.18
CA TRP A 38 5.26 7.41 -6.38
C TRP A 38 5.70 7.17 -4.94
N LEU A 39 6.98 7.31 -4.56
CA LEU A 39 7.41 7.04 -3.19
C LEU A 39 7.65 8.34 -2.40
N ARG A 40 6.68 8.70 -1.55
CA ARG A 40 6.70 9.96 -0.78
C ARG A 40 6.23 9.74 0.65
N GLN A 41 6.88 10.38 1.61
CA GLN A 41 6.37 10.40 2.98
C GLN A 41 5.03 11.13 3.03
N LEU A 42 4.09 10.57 3.78
CA LEU A 42 2.76 11.13 3.99
C LEU A 42 2.59 11.64 5.43
N PRO A 43 1.79 12.70 5.61
CA PRO A 43 1.55 13.26 6.94
C PRO A 43 0.68 12.31 7.77
N ARG A 44 0.90 12.31 9.09
CA ARG A 44 0.01 11.63 10.04
C ARG A 44 -1.44 12.11 9.93
N GLY A 45 -2.40 11.22 10.22
CA GLY A 45 -3.84 11.51 10.12
C GLY A 45 -4.46 11.30 8.74
N GLY A 46 -3.67 10.94 7.73
CA GLY A 46 -4.18 10.70 6.38
C GLY A 46 -4.10 11.92 5.45
N THR A 47 -4.04 11.65 4.15
CA THR A 47 -4.29 12.65 3.10
C THR A 47 -5.80 12.93 2.96
N LEU A 48 -6.17 13.95 2.18
CA LEU A 48 -7.58 14.19 1.82
C LEU A 48 -8.18 12.96 1.11
N ARG A 49 -7.42 12.33 0.21
CA ARG A 49 -7.83 11.11 -0.48
C ARG A 49 -8.09 9.98 0.52
N PHE A 50 -7.13 9.71 1.39
CA PHE A 50 -7.24 8.68 2.40
C PHE A 50 -8.46 8.88 3.29
N THR A 51 -8.56 10.06 3.91
CA THR A 51 -9.63 10.41 4.86
C THR A 51 -11.01 10.39 4.22
N ALA A 52 -11.16 10.89 2.99
CA ALA A 52 -12.43 10.82 2.27
C ALA A 52 -12.83 9.37 1.98
N THR A 53 -11.89 8.53 1.54
CA THR A 53 -12.18 7.13 1.18
C THR A 53 -12.54 6.29 2.42
N VAL A 54 -11.79 6.37 3.51
CA VAL A 54 -12.09 5.57 4.71
C VAL A 54 -13.39 6.03 5.39
N ASN A 55 -13.65 7.33 5.45
CA ASN A 55 -14.89 7.85 6.05
C ASN A 55 -16.14 7.61 5.18
N LEU A 56 -15.97 7.43 3.86
CA LEU A 56 -17.08 7.10 2.98
C LEU A 56 -17.71 5.74 3.31
N LEU A 57 -16.94 4.80 3.82
CA LEU A 57 -17.40 3.44 4.07
C LEU A 57 -17.55 3.14 5.57
N TRP A 58 -16.64 3.64 6.41
CA TRP A 58 -16.55 3.21 7.80
C TRP A 58 -16.92 4.25 8.85
N ALA A 59 -17.08 5.54 8.49
CA ALA A 59 -17.42 6.56 9.48
C ALA A 59 -18.79 6.29 10.14
N PRO A 60 -18.98 6.63 11.43
CA PRO A 60 -20.26 6.44 12.09
C PRO A 60 -21.32 7.34 11.47
N ARG A 61 -22.44 6.76 11.08
CA ARG A 61 -23.58 7.48 10.50
C ARG A 61 -24.83 7.17 11.29
N ALA A 62 -25.30 8.14 12.09
CA ALA A 62 -26.44 7.98 13.00
C ALA A 62 -27.66 7.32 12.31
N ASN A 63 -27.98 7.74 11.09
CA ASN A 63 -29.15 7.27 10.35
C ASN A 63 -28.97 5.93 9.61
N LEU A 64 -27.72 5.46 9.41
CA LEU A 64 -27.44 4.26 8.59
C LEU A 64 -26.84 3.10 9.40
N THR A 65 -26.09 3.42 10.44
CA THR A 65 -25.31 2.46 11.25
C THR A 65 -25.77 2.43 12.70
N GLY A 66 -26.81 3.19 13.06
CA GLY A 66 -27.24 3.36 14.45
C GLY A 66 -26.13 3.96 15.34
N GLY A 67 -25.22 4.74 14.75
CA GLY A 67 -24.06 5.29 15.46
C GLY A 67 -22.90 4.32 15.68
N ARG A 68 -22.91 3.14 15.03
CA ARG A 68 -21.76 2.23 14.94
C ARG A 68 -20.78 2.70 13.87
N GLY A 69 -19.50 2.38 14.00
CA GLY A 69 -18.52 2.67 12.95
C GLY A 69 -17.12 2.97 13.49
N TRP A 70 -16.35 3.71 12.71
CA TRP A 70 -14.92 3.90 12.91
C TRP A 70 -14.54 5.37 12.97
N ILE A 71 -13.78 5.76 13.99
CA ILE A 71 -13.21 7.10 14.11
C ILE A 71 -11.72 7.01 13.82
N PHE A 72 -11.29 7.66 12.74
CA PHE A 72 -9.88 7.81 12.39
C PHE A 72 -9.35 9.12 12.97
N GLN A 73 -8.34 9.02 13.83
CA GLN A 73 -7.73 10.14 14.52
C GLN A 73 -6.28 10.32 14.10
N ARG A 74 -5.86 11.57 13.99
CA ARG A 74 -4.47 11.90 13.75
C ARG A 74 -3.62 11.55 14.97
N ALA A 75 -2.47 10.90 14.77
CA ALA A 75 -1.49 10.70 15.83
C ALA A 75 -0.97 12.03 16.41
N ASN A 76 -0.68 12.06 17.71
CA ASN A 76 -0.23 13.27 18.39
C ASN A 76 1.20 13.68 17.98
N ARG A 77 2.02 12.72 17.58
CA ARG A 77 3.40 12.90 17.10
C ARG A 77 3.63 12.13 15.81
N ASP A 78 4.64 12.54 15.07
CA ASP A 78 5.14 11.69 13.99
C ASP A 78 5.88 10.49 14.59
N LEU A 79 5.99 9.42 13.80
CA LEU A 79 6.87 8.31 14.15
C LEU A 79 8.32 8.81 14.25
N GLU A 80 9.13 8.14 15.07
CA GLU A 80 10.56 8.42 15.21
C GLU A 80 11.42 7.43 14.44
N GLY A 81 10.89 6.23 14.18
CA GLY A 81 11.54 5.09 13.59
C GLY A 81 11.58 5.15 12.07
N SER A 82 11.48 3.99 11.43
CA SER A 82 11.62 3.93 9.98
C SER A 82 10.70 2.92 9.31
N PHE A 83 10.39 3.20 8.06
CA PHE A 83 9.94 2.17 7.12
C PHE A 83 11.12 1.76 6.24
N GLU A 84 11.58 0.54 6.41
CA GLU A 84 12.55 -0.10 5.52
C GLU A 84 11.80 -0.70 4.33
N ILE A 85 11.97 -0.12 3.15
CA ILE A 85 11.52 -0.72 1.90
C ILE A 85 12.43 -1.91 1.60
N THR A 86 11.95 -3.12 1.84
CA THR A 86 12.73 -4.34 1.61
C THR A 86 12.71 -4.72 0.13
N THR A 87 11.57 -4.53 -0.53
CA THR A 87 11.37 -4.94 -1.92
C THR A 87 10.61 -3.85 -2.67
N TYR A 88 11.11 -3.42 -3.82
CA TYR A 88 10.36 -2.56 -4.73
C TYR A 88 10.82 -2.78 -6.16
N TYR A 89 10.10 -3.61 -6.92
CA TYR A 89 10.50 -3.90 -8.29
C TYR A 89 9.32 -3.88 -9.25
N ALA A 90 9.54 -3.22 -10.38
CA ALA A 90 8.62 -3.22 -11.52
C ALA A 90 8.64 -4.58 -12.21
N CYS A 91 7.47 -5.02 -12.68
CA CYS A 91 7.31 -6.24 -13.46
C CYS A 91 6.77 -5.93 -14.85
N GLY A 92 7.43 -6.48 -15.86
CA GLY A 92 7.00 -6.41 -17.25
C GLY A 92 6.10 -7.58 -17.66
N PHE A 93 5.49 -7.44 -18.84
CA PHE A 93 4.74 -8.52 -19.46
C PHE A 93 5.67 -9.71 -19.73
N ARG A 94 5.26 -10.90 -19.32
CA ARG A 94 6.01 -12.18 -19.39
C ARG A 94 7.18 -12.29 -18.42
N GLU A 95 7.33 -11.35 -17.50
CA GLU A 95 8.26 -11.47 -16.37
C GLU A 95 7.54 -12.04 -15.15
N PRO A 96 8.19 -12.93 -14.37
CA PRO A 96 7.66 -13.39 -13.09
C PRO A 96 7.46 -12.23 -12.11
N CYS A 97 6.22 -11.76 -11.97
CA CYS A 97 5.88 -10.75 -11.00
C CYS A 97 5.59 -11.41 -9.65
N GLY A 98 6.46 -11.23 -8.65
CA GLY A 98 6.40 -11.96 -7.37
C GLY A 98 7.26 -13.22 -7.31
N GLY A 99 8.05 -13.53 -8.35
CA GLY A 99 8.78 -14.80 -8.46
C GLY A 99 10.28 -14.72 -8.17
N GLN A 100 10.66 -14.87 -6.91
CA GLN A 100 11.71 -15.81 -6.47
C GLN A 100 11.30 -16.30 -5.08
N THR A 101 11.36 -17.61 -4.88
CA THR A 101 11.17 -18.31 -3.60
C THR A 101 11.79 -17.54 -2.43
N GLY A 102 10.97 -16.97 -1.55
CA GLY A 102 11.48 -16.26 -0.36
C GLY A 102 10.64 -15.11 0.20
N VAL A 103 9.57 -14.66 -0.49
CA VAL A 103 8.68 -13.59 0.00
C VAL A 103 7.26 -14.12 0.18
N GLY A 104 7.02 -14.81 1.31
CA GLY A 104 5.67 -15.27 1.71
C GLY A 104 5.12 -16.47 0.92
N PRO A 105 4.01 -17.07 1.38
CA PRO A 105 3.46 -18.33 0.84
C PRO A 105 2.90 -18.12 -0.57
N ASP A 106 3.38 -18.93 -1.51
CA ASP A 106 2.80 -19.25 -2.82
C ASP A 106 2.07 -18.10 -3.54
N ILE A 107 2.84 -17.09 -3.92
CA ILE A 107 2.38 -16.11 -4.90
C ILE A 107 2.49 -16.76 -6.30
N ASP A 108 1.37 -17.24 -6.85
CA ASP A 108 1.30 -17.80 -8.21
C ASP A 108 2.05 -16.94 -9.24
N PHE A 109 2.84 -17.61 -10.10
CA PHE A 109 3.60 -17.00 -11.19
C PHE A 109 2.66 -16.37 -12.22
N LEU A 110 2.35 -15.09 -12.05
CA LEU A 110 1.64 -14.32 -13.05
C LEU A 110 2.65 -13.73 -14.02
N THR A 111 2.69 -14.27 -15.25
CA THR A 111 3.52 -13.79 -16.36
C THR A 111 2.71 -13.04 -17.42
N THR A 112 1.39 -12.95 -17.29
CA THR A 112 0.53 -12.35 -18.32
C THR A 112 0.00 -10.97 -17.92
N GLY A 113 0.88 -10.01 -17.65
CA GLY A 113 0.49 -8.71 -17.09
C GLY A 113 1.66 -7.87 -16.61
N VAL A 114 1.35 -6.71 -16.03
CA VAL A 114 2.32 -5.71 -15.59
C VAL A 114 1.97 -5.22 -14.20
N GLY A 115 2.97 -4.82 -13.42
CA GLY A 115 2.74 -4.30 -12.09
C GLY A 115 4.02 -4.03 -11.32
N ALA A 116 3.92 -4.07 -10.00
CA ALA A 116 5.08 -4.04 -9.14
C ALA A 116 4.85 -4.91 -7.91
N VAL A 117 5.96 -5.35 -7.30
CA VAL A 117 5.97 -5.93 -5.97
C VAL A 117 6.54 -4.91 -5.02
N PHE A 118 5.86 -4.71 -3.89
CA PHE A 118 6.26 -3.81 -2.84
C PHE A 118 6.28 -4.55 -1.51
N GLY A 119 7.31 -4.29 -0.72
CA GLY A 119 7.49 -4.85 0.60
C GLY A 119 8.19 -3.84 1.49
N LEU A 120 7.70 -3.71 2.72
CA LEU A 120 8.32 -2.88 3.73
C LEU A 120 8.31 -3.57 5.10
N LYS A 121 9.25 -3.18 5.94
CA LYS A 121 9.29 -3.44 7.38
C LYS A 121 9.25 -2.15 8.16
N TYR A 122 8.54 -2.16 9.28
CA TYR A 122 8.48 -1.08 10.23
C TYR A 122 9.46 -1.36 11.38
N HIS A 123 10.35 -0.40 11.63
CA HIS A 123 11.31 -0.45 12.73
C HIS A 123 10.99 0.66 13.74
N PRO A 124 10.21 0.36 14.80
CA PRO A 124 9.90 1.33 15.84
C PRO A 124 11.16 1.71 16.62
N VAL A 125 11.26 2.98 17.03
CA VAL A 125 12.27 3.43 17.99
C VAL A 125 11.68 4.40 19.00
N GLY A 126 12.34 4.54 20.15
CA GLY A 126 11.95 5.53 21.15
C GLY A 126 10.53 5.29 21.66
N SER A 127 9.63 6.23 21.38
CA SER A 127 8.25 6.23 21.88
C SER A 127 7.20 5.76 20.88
N ASP A 128 7.66 5.22 19.74
CA ASP A 128 6.83 4.64 18.70
C ASP A 128 6.01 3.44 19.20
N PRO A 129 4.82 3.19 18.63
CA PRO A 129 4.05 2.00 18.96
C PRO A 129 4.78 0.74 18.47
N THR A 130 4.69 -0.34 19.26
CA THR A 130 5.41 -1.59 19.01
C THR A 130 4.43 -2.76 18.75
N PRO A 131 4.76 -3.72 17.86
CA PRO A 131 3.90 -4.87 17.57
C PRO A 131 3.49 -5.70 18.78
N GLU A 132 4.35 -5.76 19.80
CA GLU A 132 4.17 -6.52 21.04
C GLU A 132 3.14 -5.89 21.97
N ASN A 133 3.08 -4.55 22.01
CA ASN A 133 2.28 -3.81 22.99
C ASN A 133 1.08 -3.08 22.39
N ASN A 134 1.03 -2.92 21.07
CA ASN A 134 -0.01 -2.16 20.37
C ASN A 134 -0.75 -3.04 19.35
N ASN A 135 -2.01 -2.72 19.12
CA ASN A 135 -2.80 -3.38 18.08
C ASN A 135 -2.60 -2.68 16.73
N LEU A 136 -1.42 -2.93 16.14
CA LEU A 136 -0.99 -2.33 14.90
C LEU A 136 -1.58 -3.03 13.67
N HIS A 137 -1.94 -2.22 12.68
CA HIS A 137 -2.51 -2.64 11.40
C HIS A 137 -2.01 -1.74 10.26
N TRP A 138 -2.30 -2.14 9.03
CA TRP A 138 -2.06 -1.32 7.84
C TRP A 138 -3.38 -0.93 7.18
N ILE A 139 -3.50 0.32 6.73
CA ILE A 139 -4.58 0.75 5.83
C ILE A 139 -3.96 1.26 4.55
N GLN A 140 -4.37 0.68 3.43
CA GLN A 140 -3.97 1.10 2.09
C GLN A 140 -5.17 1.68 1.33
N VAL A 141 -5.05 2.91 0.84
CA VAL A 141 -6.03 3.53 -0.08
C VAL A 141 -5.44 3.64 -1.47
N VAL A 142 -6.07 2.96 -2.42
CA VAL A 142 -5.60 2.80 -3.80
C VAL A 142 -6.36 3.71 -4.76
N SER A 143 -5.64 4.27 -5.73
CA SER A 143 -6.18 4.83 -6.96
C SER A 143 -5.47 4.25 -8.17
N SER A 144 -6.23 3.93 -9.21
CA SER A 144 -5.73 3.42 -10.49
C SER A 144 -6.52 4.04 -11.64
N ASN A 145 -5.99 4.03 -12.86
CA ASN A 145 -6.80 4.36 -14.05
C ASN A 145 -7.81 3.27 -14.44
N ARG A 146 -7.89 2.18 -13.66
CA ARG A 146 -8.88 1.11 -13.83
C ARG A 146 -10.09 1.29 -12.94
N THR A 147 -10.02 2.17 -11.95
CA THR A 147 -11.12 2.46 -11.03
C THR A 147 -11.53 3.92 -11.16
N ARG A 148 -12.83 4.20 -11.10
CA ARG A 148 -13.33 5.58 -11.15
C ARG A 148 -13.06 6.35 -9.85
N LEU A 149 -13.00 5.62 -8.73
CA LEU A 149 -12.82 6.17 -7.39
C LEU A 149 -11.67 5.46 -6.69
N SER A 150 -11.12 6.14 -5.69
CA SER A 150 -10.17 5.51 -4.76
C SER A 150 -10.92 4.57 -3.82
N PHE A 151 -10.29 3.48 -3.41
CA PHE A 151 -10.88 2.45 -2.55
C PHE A 151 -9.87 1.98 -1.50
N VAL A 152 -10.36 1.42 -0.40
CA VAL A 152 -9.50 0.74 0.58
C VAL A 152 -9.18 -0.65 0.06
N ASP A 153 -7.91 -0.98 0.07
CA ASP A 153 -7.42 -2.29 -0.29
C ASP A 153 -7.34 -3.17 0.95
N ASN A 154 -8.36 -4.00 1.13
CA ASN A 154 -8.53 -4.87 2.30
C ASN A 154 -9.18 -6.21 1.91
N GLY A 155 -8.93 -6.70 0.69
CA GLY A 155 -9.52 -7.95 0.21
C GLY A 155 -11.04 -7.93 0.07
N LYS A 156 -11.66 -6.73 -0.03
CA LYS A 156 -13.13 -6.52 -0.01
C LYS A 156 -13.79 -6.87 1.33
N ASN A 157 -13.04 -6.77 2.43
CA ASN A 157 -13.60 -6.83 3.76
C ASN A 157 -14.49 -5.57 3.99
N PHE A 158 -15.71 -5.78 4.49
CA PHE A 158 -16.60 -4.66 4.83
C PHE A 158 -16.64 -4.37 6.34
N GLU A 159 -16.14 -5.30 7.16
CA GLU A 159 -16.18 -5.20 8.63
C GLU A 159 -15.12 -4.21 9.14
N ASP A 160 -13.94 -4.23 8.53
CA ASP A 160 -12.82 -3.37 8.93
C ASP A 160 -11.99 -2.90 7.72
N PRO A 161 -11.29 -1.75 7.85
CA PRO A 161 -10.50 -1.17 6.77
C PRO A 161 -9.07 -1.74 6.69
N TYR A 162 -8.73 -2.76 7.47
CA TYR A 162 -7.35 -3.22 7.61
C TYR A 162 -6.94 -4.12 6.46
N TYR A 163 -5.74 -3.89 5.93
CA TYR A 163 -5.16 -4.69 4.87
C TYR A 163 -4.83 -6.10 5.38
N ASP A 164 -4.24 -6.19 6.57
CA ASP A 164 -3.72 -7.43 7.18
C ASP A 164 -4.81 -8.39 7.71
N THR A 165 -6.06 -7.93 7.84
CA THR A 165 -7.20 -8.80 8.20
C THR A 165 -7.85 -9.43 6.97
N GLY A 166 -7.89 -8.70 5.86
CA GLY A 166 -8.51 -9.13 4.60
C GLY A 166 -7.54 -9.77 3.60
N VAL A 167 -6.23 -9.55 3.78
CA VAL A 167 -5.17 -10.02 2.88
C VAL A 167 -4.04 -10.63 3.72
N SER A 168 -3.75 -11.91 3.50
CA SER A 168 -2.82 -12.70 4.36
C SER A 168 -1.33 -12.45 4.09
N VAL A 169 -0.94 -11.29 3.55
CA VAL A 169 0.45 -10.97 3.16
C VAL A 169 1.03 -9.74 3.88
N ALA A 170 0.37 -9.27 4.94
CA ALA A 170 0.87 -8.25 5.84
C ALA A 170 0.76 -8.71 7.31
N GLY A 171 1.53 -8.08 8.18
CA GLY A 171 1.49 -8.29 9.63
C GLY A 171 1.68 -6.95 10.36
N LYS A 172 1.84 -7.01 11.68
CA LYS A 172 1.90 -5.80 12.52
C LYS A 172 3.10 -4.90 12.22
N ASP A 173 4.21 -5.46 11.75
CA ASP A 173 5.48 -4.81 11.50
C ASP A 173 5.97 -4.94 10.06
N PHE A 174 5.22 -5.59 9.18
CA PHE A 174 5.57 -5.69 7.77
C PHE A 174 4.33 -5.56 6.89
N PHE A 175 4.55 -5.04 5.69
CA PHE A 175 3.52 -4.94 4.67
C PHE A 175 4.09 -5.47 3.35
N SER A 176 3.30 -6.23 2.61
CA SER A 176 3.63 -6.61 1.24
C SER A 176 2.39 -6.56 0.38
N ASP A 177 2.56 -6.07 -0.85
CA ASP A 177 1.51 -6.02 -1.84
C ASP A 177 2.07 -6.26 -3.25
N ARG A 178 1.21 -6.79 -4.12
CA ARG A 178 1.51 -7.08 -5.53
C ARG A 178 0.35 -6.64 -6.42
N PRO A 179 0.12 -5.33 -6.57
CA PRO A 179 -0.86 -4.81 -7.49
C PRO A 179 -0.43 -5.13 -8.92
N TYR A 180 -1.26 -5.91 -9.59
CA TYR A 180 -0.95 -6.49 -10.88
C TYR A 180 -2.11 -6.31 -11.85
N PHE A 181 -1.82 -5.75 -13.01
CA PHE A 181 -2.77 -5.69 -14.11
C PHE A 181 -2.62 -6.93 -15.01
N PHE A 182 -3.55 -7.86 -14.84
CA PHE A 182 -3.63 -9.07 -15.65
C PHE A 182 -4.22 -8.81 -17.04
N SER A 183 -3.53 -9.27 -18.10
CA SER A 183 -4.07 -9.32 -19.46
C SER A 183 -3.46 -10.49 -20.24
N ARG A 184 -4.30 -11.41 -20.72
CA ARG A 184 -3.86 -12.59 -21.51
C ARG A 184 -3.36 -12.22 -22.90
N SER A 185 -3.93 -11.19 -23.51
CA SER A 185 -3.71 -10.86 -24.91
C SER A 185 -2.93 -9.58 -25.11
N SER A 186 -3.04 -8.60 -24.20
CA SER A 186 -2.27 -7.36 -24.34
C SER A 186 -2.39 -6.39 -23.16
N PRO A 187 -1.28 -5.96 -22.53
CA PRO A 187 -1.26 -4.78 -21.67
C PRO A 187 -1.17 -3.45 -22.47
N VAL A 188 -1.68 -3.37 -23.72
CA VAL A 188 -1.64 -2.22 -24.68
C VAL A 188 -2.30 -0.91 -24.23
N THR A 189 -2.45 -0.67 -22.94
CA THR A 189 -2.84 0.65 -22.45
C THR A 189 -1.92 1.02 -21.32
N SER A 190 -1.56 2.29 -21.23
CA SER A 190 -0.86 2.78 -20.05
C SER A 190 -1.68 2.46 -18.80
N ASN A 191 -1.04 1.97 -17.75
CA ASN A 191 -1.67 1.68 -16.46
C ASN A 191 -0.99 2.51 -15.38
N PHE A 192 -1.71 2.83 -14.32
CA PHE A 192 -1.08 3.26 -13.09
C PHE A 192 -1.78 2.67 -11.88
N PHE A 193 -1.00 2.53 -10.82
CA PHE A 193 -1.45 2.21 -9.48
C PHE A 193 -0.74 3.14 -8.51
N THR A 194 -1.49 3.68 -7.56
CA THR A 194 -0.98 4.55 -6.50
C THR A 194 -1.65 4.14 -5.21
N ALA A 195 -0.91 4.11 -4.13
CA ALA A 195 -1.40 3.73 -2.82
C ALA A 195 -0.94 4.75 -1.78
N ASP A 196 -1.86 5.27 -0.99
CA ASP A 196 -1.54 5.89 0.29
C ASP A 196 -1.58 4.79 1.35
N LEU A 197 -0.41 4.43 1.90
CA LEU A 197 -0.26 3.37 2.88
C LEU A 197 0.09 3.98 4.24
N TYR A 198 -0.67 3.59 5.27
CA TYR A 198 -0.52 4.10 6.62
C TYR A 198 -0.39 2.97 7.64
N LEU A 199 0.58 3.10 8.54
CA LEU A 199 0.57 2.37 9.80
C LEU A 199 -0.51 2.98 10.70
N VAL A 200 -1.33 2.12 11.31
CA VAL A 200 -2.39 2.56 12.21
C VAL A 200 -2.41 1.69 13.48
N GLU A 201 -3.02 2.22 14.53
CA GLU A 201 -3.26 1.49 15.78
C GLU A 201 -4.75 1.50 16.10
N GLU A 202 -5.36 0.33 16.31
CA GLU A 202 -6.68 0.25 16.95
C GLU A 202 -6.53 0.46 18.46
N VAL A 203 -7.24 1.44 19.01
CA VAL A 203 -7.24 1.73 20.45
C VAL A 203 -8.62 1.53 21.05
N ALA A 204 -8.65 1.31 22.36
CA ALA A 204 -9.91 1.20 23.10
C ALA A 204 -10.78 2.45 22.90
N SER A 205 -12.04 2.22 22.55
CA SER A 205 -13.03 3.28 22.38
C SER A 205 -13.88 3.44 23.64
N PRO A 206 -14.19 4.68 24.06
CA PRO A 206 -15.14 4.94 25.15
C PRO A 206 -16.56 4.43 24.88
N LYS A 207 -16.91 4.20 23.60
CA LYS A 207 -18.20 3.65 23.18
C LYS A 207 -17.95 2.32 22.49
N ALA A 208 -18.43 1.22 23.09
CA ALA A 208 -18.22 -0.13 22.56
C ALA A 208 -18.71 -0.33 21.10
N SER A 209 -19.69 0.47 20.66
CA SER A 209 -20.22 0.45 19.29
C SER A 209 -19.34 1.15 18.25
N VAL A 210 -18.30 1.85 18.69
CA VAL A 210 -17.41 2.65 17.84
C VAL A 210 -16.00 2.11 18.00
N ARG A 211 -15.30 1.90 16.90
CA ARG A 211 -13.88 1.58 16.88
C ARG A 211 -13.07 2.85 16.68
N GLN A 212 -11.92 2.95 17.34
CA GLN A 212 -11.06 4.14 17.27
C GLN A 212 -9.69 3.73 16.74
N VAL A 213 -9.21 4.49 15.75
CA VAL A 213 -7.97 4.18 15.03
C VAL A 213 -7.08 5.41 15.01
N ILE A 214 -5.85 5.27 15.52
CA ILE A 214 -4.81 6.29 15.42
C ILE A 214 -4.07 6.09 14.10
N VAL A 215 -3.99 7.14 13.28
CA VAL A 215 -3.32 7.13 11.98
C VAL A 215 -1.99 7.87 12.09
N TYR A 216 -0.89 7.12 12.01
CA TYR A 216 0.48 7.63 12.03
C TYR A 216 0.89 8.18 10.67
N ASN A 217 2.17 8.52 10.49
CA ASN A 217 2.73 8.82 9.18
C ASN A 217 2.60 7.60 8.25
N GLY A 218 2.60 7.90 6.97
CA GLY A 218 2.49 6.89 5.94
C GLY A 218 3.52 7.12 4.85
N ILE A 219 3.38 6.32 3.80
CA ILE A 219 4.08 6.49 2.55
C ILE A 219 3.09 6.36 1.41
N GLN A 220 3.29 7.16 0.38
CA GLN A 220 2.73 6.89 -0.92
C GLN A 220 3.67 5.93 -1.64
N TRP A 221 3.14 4.99 -2.40
CA TRP A 221 3.91 4.15 -3.33
C TRP A 221 3.06 3.85 -4.57
N GLY A 222 3.66 3.26 -5.61
CA GLY A 222 2.94 3.03 -6.85
C GLY A 222 3.82 2.71 -8.05
N TRP A 223 3.16 2.37 -9.15
CA TRP A 223 3.82 2.04 -10.41
C TRP A 223 2.99 2.56 -11.57
N ARG A 224 3.64 2.72 -12.72
CA ARG A 224 2.94 2.94 -13.99
C ARG A 224 3.54 2.11 -15.10
N SER A 225 2.72 1.79 -16.09
CA SER A 225 3.17 1.23 -17.35
C SER A 225 2.80 2.17 -18.49
N ASN A 226 3.66 2.28 -19.50
CA ASN A 226 3.41 3.07 -20.70
C ASN A 226 4.17 2.51 -21.90
N GLN A 227 3.66 2.81 -23.09
CA GLN A 227 4.39 2.55 -24.32
C GLN A 227 5.57 3.53 -24.40
N LEU A 228 6.73 3.07 -24.85
CA LEU A 228 7.85 3.94 -25.18
C LEU A 228 7.62 4.47 -26.60
N GLN A 229 7.53 5.79 -26.74
CA GLN A 229 7.55 6.43 -28.06
C GLN A 229 9.00 6.41 -28.57
N ARG A 230 9.20 5.93 -29.80
CA ARG A 230 10.46 6.12 -30.52
C ARG A 230 10.50 7.51 -31.12
#